data_AF-A0A2N8MFM3-F1
#
_entry.id   AF-A0A2N8MFM3-F1
#
_cell.length_a   1.000
_cell.length_b   1.000
_cell.length_c   1.000
_cell.angle_alpha   90.00
_cell.angle_beta   90.00
_cell.angle_gamma   90.00
#
_symmetry.space_group_name_H-M   'P 1'
#
loop_
_entity.id
_entity.type
_entity.pdbx_description
1 polymer ?
#
loop_
_entity_poly.entity_id
_entity_poly.type
_entity_poly.pdbx_seq_one_letter_code
_entity_poly.pdbx_strand_id
1 'polypeptide(L)'
;MDKAELRKLQEFLRKSLDNQGIKVTPGKRNPDDADVQLGERRIGAITVDDEDGDRSFSFEMKIPVERPVLQDYLRRLFETAKLTIVPRGKKGDSVDLNNGGDFLGVISSDDPKAKSFTLQMAILDFDLDEF
;
A
#
# COMPACT_ATOMS: atom_id res chain seq x y z
N MET A 1 -13.58 7.66 8.38
CA MET A 1 -12.53 8.66 8.05
C MET A 1 -13.16 9.97 7.57
N ASP A 2 -12.62 11.11 7.97
CA ASP A 2 -13.06 12.42 7.48
C ASP A 2 -12.38 12.84 6.17
N LYS A 3 -12.82 13.98 5.59
CA LYS A 3 -12.30 14.49 4.31
C LYS A 3 -10.82 14.90 4.38
N ALA A 4 -10.36 15.41 5.52
CA ALA A 4 -8.97 15.81 5.71
C ALA A 4 -8.07 14.57 5.78
N GLU A 5 -8.48 13.55 6.52
CA GLU A 5 -7.78 12.26 6.63
C GLU A 5 -7.64 11.58 5.28
N LEU A 6 -8.73 11.48 4.52
CA LEU A 6 -8.71 10.91 3.16
C LEU A 6 -7.72 11.64 2.25
N ARG A 7 -7.63 12.97 2.37
CA ARG A 7 -6.68 13.78 1.61
C ARG A 7 -5.24 13.49 2.05
N LYS A 8 -4.96 13.44 3.35
CA LYS A 8 -3.63 13.13 3.89
C LYS A 8 -3.16 11.74 3.45
N LEU A 9 -4.02 10.73 3.58
CA LEU A 9 -3.76 9.35 3.11
C LEU A 9 -3.48 9.31 1.61
N GLN A 10 -4.22 10.10 0.81
CA GLN A 10 -3.96 10.21 -0.62
C GLN A 10 -2.58 10.79 -0.91
N GLU A 11 -2.20 11.90 -0.29
CA GLU A 11 -0.90 12.52 -0.52
C GLU A 11 0.25 11.64 -0.02
N PHE A 12 0.07 10.97 1.12
CA PHE A 12 1.00 9.96 1.62
C PHE A 12 1.22 8.85 0.58
N LEU A 13 0.16 8.22 0.07
CA LEU A 13 0.28 7.14 -0.92
C LEU A 13 0.88 7.63 -2.24
N ARG A 14 0.56 8.85 -2.68
CA ARG A 14 1.16 9.48 -3.87
C ARG A 14 2.67 9.67 -3.74
N LYS A 15 3.14 10.14 -2.57
CA LYS A 15 4.56 10.29 -2.26
C LYS A 15 5.23 8.91 -2.18
N SER A 16 4.67 8.01 -1.37
CA SER A 16 5.20 6.68 -1.09
C SER A 16 5.34 5.82 -2.36
N LEU A 17 4.30 5.78 -3.20
CA LEU A 17 4.28 4.95 -4.42
C LEU A 17 4.71 5.72 -5.68
N ASP A 18 5.13 6.99 -5.55
CA ASP A 18 5.61 7.86 -6.64
C ASP A 18 4.61 8.00 -7.80
N ASN A 19 3.30 8.07 -7.50
CA ASN A 19 2.24 8.14 -8.50
C ASN A 19 1.12 9.12 -8.13
N GLN A 20 0.99 10.21 -8.89
CA GLN A 20 0.00 11.27 -8.67
C GLN A 20 -1.45 10.88 -9.06
N GLY A 21 -1.62 9.78 -9.80
CA GLY A 21 -2.92 9.27 -10.22
C GLY A 21 -3.71 8.57 -9.11
N ILE A 22 -3.07 8.29 -7.98
CA ILE A 22 -3.71 7.66 -6.83
C ILE A 22 -4.80 8.58 -6.25
N LYS A 23 -5.96 7.99 -5.97
CA LYS A 23 -7.08 8.63 -5.29
C LYS A 23 -7.52 7.78 -4.10
N VAL A 24 -7.83 8.44 -2.99
CA VAL A 24 -8.40 7.78 -1.80
C VAL A 24 -9.82 8.32 -1.60
N THR A 25 -10.78 7.40 -1.53
CA THR A 25 -12.21 7.71 -1.41
C THR A 25 -12.81 6.98 -0.22
N PRO A 26 -13.94 7.45 0.36
CA PRO A 26 -14.62 6.70 1.41
C PRO A 26 -14.91 5.26 0.98
N GLY A 27 -14.78 4.31 1.90
CA GLY A 27 -15.06 2.91 1.66
C GLY A 27 -16.53 2.68 1.27
N LYS A 28 -16.77 1.84 0.26
CA LYS A 28 -18.15 1.53 -0.17
C LYS A 28 -18.97 0.73 0.83
N ARG A 29 -18.31 -0.04 1.72
CA ARG A 29 -18.97 -0.96 2.68
C ARG A 29 -18.96 -0.42 4.10
N ASN A 30 -17.83 0.12 4.51
CA ASN A 30 -17.63 0.71 5.82
C ASN A 30 -17.20 2.18 5.61
N PRO A 31 -17.98 3.17 6.12
CA PRO A 31 -17.62 4.58 5.99
C PRO A 31 -16.36 4.96 6.79
N ASP A 32 -15.94 4.10 7.72
CA ASP A 32 -14.72 4.31 8.48
C ASP A 32 -13.45 3.84 7.74
N ASP A 33 -13.61 3.03 6.69
CA ASP A 33 -12.55 2.60 5.79
C ASP A 33 -12.40 3.54 4.57
N ALA A 34 -11.37 3.33 3.77
CA ALA A 34 -11.20 3.96 2.47
C ALA A 34 -10.90 2.96 1.35
N ASP A 35 -11.30 3.32 0.13
CA ASP A 35 -10.92 2.64 -1.10
C ASP A 35 -9.80 3.43 -1.79
N VAL A 36 -8.75 2.72 -2.22
CA VAL A 36 -7.65 3.30 -3.00
C VAL A 36 -7.84 2.96 -4.47
N GLN A 37 -7.80 3.97 -5.32
CA GLN A 37 -8.05 3.87 -6.76
C GLN A 37 -6.88 4.40 -7.57
N LEU A 38 -6.66 3.80 -8.73
CA LEU A 38 -5.77 4.29 -9.77
C LEU A 38 -6.52 4.29 -11.11
N GLY A 39 -6.75 5.47 -11.67
CA GLY A 39 -7.71 5.64 -12.77
C GLY A 39 -9.14 5.31 -12.31
N GLU A 40 -9.82 4.42 -13.03
CA GLU A 40 -11.17 3.94 -12.70
C GLU A 40 -11.17 2.65 -11.86
N ARG A 41 -9.98 2.09 -11.59
CA ARG A 41 -9.83 0.79 -10.92
C ARG A 41 -9.50 0.96 -9.44
N ARG A 42 -10.24 0.26 -8.57
CA ARG A 42 -9.83 0.06 -7.17
C ARG A 42 -8.62 -0.87 -7.12
N ILE A 43 -7.54 -0.42 -6.50
CA ILE A 43 -6.31 -1.19 -6.30
C ILE A 43 -6.18 -1.73 -4.87
N GLY A 44 -6.78 -1.07 -3.88
CA GLY A 44 -6.64 -1.47 -2.49
C GLY A 44 -7.69 -0.89 -1.57
N ALA A 45 -7.50 -1.16 -0.28
CA ALA A 45 -8.32 -0.67 0.81
C ALA A 45 -7.41 -0.08 1.90
N ILE A 46 -7.95 0.87 2.67
CA ILE A 46 -7.33 1.34 3.91
C ILE A 46 -8.34 1.06 5.02
N THR A 47 -7.92 0.34 6.05
CA THR A 47 -8.69 0.20 7.29
C THR A 47 -8.10 1.11 8.35
N VAL A 48 -8.94 1.60 9.26
CA VAL A 48 -8.52 2.36 10.44
C VAL A 48 -8.51 1.43 11.65
N ASP A 49 -7.49 1.60 12.48
CA ASP A 49 -7.42 1.04 13.83
C ASP A 49 -7.25 2.22 14.79
N ASP A 50 -8.16 2.33 15.75
CA ASP A 50 -8.21 3.40 16.75
C ASP A 50 -8.17 2.86 18.19
N GLU A 51 -7.62 1.66 18.39
CA GLU A 51 -7.42 1.08 19.72
C GLU A 51 -6.50 1.98 20.59
N ASP A 52 -6.90 2.18 21.84
CA ASP A 52 -6.14 2.86 22.91
C ASP A 52 -5.71 4.32 22.66
N GLY A 53 -6.29 4.99 21.66
CA GLY A 53 -6.03 6.40 21.35
C GLY A 53 -4.88 6.63 20.37
N ASP A 54 -4.22 5.57 19.91
CA ASP A 54 -3.21 5.61 18.85
C ASP A 54 -3.89 5.27 17.52
N ARG A 55 -4.20 6.30 16.74
CA ARG A 55 -4.90 6.10 15.47
C ARG A 55 -3.92 5.72 14.37
N SER A 56 -4.09 4.54 13.81
CA SER A 56 -3.27 4.02 12.72
C SER A 56 -4.11 3.54 11.54
N PHE A 57 -3.46 3.40 10.39
CA PHE A 57 -4.10 2.99 9.16
C PHE A 57 -3.32 1.85 8.52
N SER A 58 -4.03 0.89 7.95
CA SER A 58 -3.44 -0.23 7.21
C SER A 58 -3.89 -0.18 5.77
N PHE A 59 -2.95 0.04 4.85
CA PHE A 59 -3.21 -0.09 3.43
C PHE A 59 -2.92 -1.51 2.95
N GLU A 60 -3.91 -2.13 2.30
CA GLU A 60 -3.78 -3.44 1.69
C GLU A 60 -4.07 -3.40 0.18
N MET A 61 -3.20 -4.04 -0.60
CA MET A 61 -3.38 -4.22 -2.05
C MET A 61 -3.05 -5.65 -2.47
N LYS A 62 -3.96 -6.26 -3.24
CA LYS A 62 -3.75 -7.56 -3.87
C LYS A 62 -2.91 -7.45 -5.13
N ILE A 63 -1.95 -8.35 -5.28
CA ILE A 63 -1.00 -8.39 -6.38
C ILE A 63 -1.08 -9.77 -7.04
N PRO A 64 -1.82 -9.89 -8.17
CA PRO A 64 -2.12 -11.17 -8.78
C PRO A 64 -1.02 -11.62 -9.76
N VAL A 65 0.25 -11.59 -9.32
CA VAL A 65 1.39 -12.03 -10.13
C VAL A 65 2.36 -12.88 -9.32
N GLU A 66 3.11 -13.73 -10.02
CA GLU A 66 4.12 -14.59 -9.41
C GLU A 66 5.40 -13.81 -9.02
N ARG A 67 6.17 -14.38 -8.09
CA ARG A 67 7.41 -13.81 -7.55
C ARG A 67 8.37 -13.23 -8.61
N PRO A 68 8.69 -13.90 -9.74
CA PRO A 68 9.70 -13.43 -10.68
C PRO A 68 9.38 -12.09 -11.36
N VAL A 69 8.09 -11.77 -11.50
CA VAL A 69 7.61 -10.56 -12.20
C VAL A 69 7.09 -9.48 -11.26
N LEU A 70 7.10 -9.75 -9.95
CA LEU A 70 6.49 -8.90 -8.92
C LEU A 70 6.99 -7.45 -8.96
N GLN A 71 8.31 -7.22 -9.02
CA GLN A 71 8.86 -5.86 -9.05
C GLN A 71 8.48 -5.13 -10.34
N ASP A 72 8.61 -5.79 -11.50
CA ASP A 72 8.27 -5.19 -12.79
C ASP A 72 6.78 -4.84 -12.87
N TYR A 73 5.92 -5.70 -12.34
CA TYR A 73 4.49 -5.42 -12.21
C TYR A 73 4.24 -4.14 -11.39
N LEU A 74 4.85 -3.99 -10.21
CA LEU A 74 4.66 -2.81 -9.37
C LEU A 74 5.18 -1.54 -10.04
N ARG A 75 6.35 -1.60 -10.68
CA ARG A 75 6.93 -0.48 -11.42
C ARG A 75 6.04 -0.02 -12.56
N ARG A 76 5.46 -0.95 -13.32
CA ARG A 76 4.52 -0.65 -14.40
C ARG A 76 3.19 -0.12 -13.87
N LEU A 77 2.68 -0.71 -12.78
CA LEU A 77 1.42 -0.30 -12.17
C LEU A 77 1.48 1.16 -11.69
N PHE A 78 2.58 1.55 -11.03
CA PHE A 78 2.75 2.90 -10.48
C PHE A 78 3.57 3.82 -11.39
N GLU A 79 3.95 3.39 -12.59
CA GLU A 79 4.69 4.18 -13.56
C GLU A 79 6.01 4.78 -13.01
N THR A 80 6.68 4.04 -12.13
CA THR A 80 7.93 4.46 -11.49
C THR A 80 8.98 3.36 -11.52
N ALA A 81 10.24 3.72 -11.80
CA ALA A 81 11.36 2.79 -11.76
C ALA A 81 11.99 2.65 -10.36
N LYS A 82 11.60 3.51 -9.39
CA LYS A 82 12.23 3.60 -8.08
C LYS A 82 11.83 2.50 -7.11
N LEU A 83 10.71 1.82 -7.36
CA LEU A 83 10.24 0.73 -6.52
C LEU A 83 11.20 -0.45 -6.58
N THR A 84 11.60 -0.98 -5.44
CA THR A 84 12.47 -2.16 -5.32
C THR A 84 11.89 -3.13 -4.31
N ILE A 85 12.13 -4.42 -4.52
CA ILE A 85 11.77 -5.46 -3.56
C ILE A 85 13.03 -6.10 -2.96
N VAL A 86 13.08 -6.22 -1.64
CA VAL A 86 14.21 -6.79 -0.92
C VAL A 86 13.80 -8.07 -0.19
N PRO A 87 14.52 -9.20 -0.36
CA PRO A 87 14.23 -10.45 0.34
C PRO A 87 14.30 -10.32 1.86
N ARG A 88 13.28 -10.83 2.57
CA ARG A 88 13.26 -10.91 4.04
C ARG A 88 13.84 -12.24 4.53
N GLY A 89 15.15 -12.29 4.68
CA GLY A 89 15.84 -13.45 5.22
C GLY A 89 15.78 -14.68 4.30
N LYS A 90 15.71 -15.89 4.88
CA LYS A 90 15.84 -17.15 4.12
C LYS A 90 14.52 -17.68 3.55
N LYS A 91 13.37 -17.21 4.05
CA LYS A 91 12.06 -17.65 3.55
C LYS A 91 11.62 -16.70 2.43
N GLY A 92 11.23 -17.27 1.29
CA GLY A 92 10.78 -16.52 0.11
C GLY A 92 9.29 -16.16 0.14
N ASP A 93 8.67 -16.23 1.31
CA ASP A 93 7.25 -15.97 1.53
C ASP A 93 6.93 -14.48 1.68
N SER A 94 7.94 -13.63 1.90
CA SER A 94 7.75 -12.19 1.98
C SER A 94 8.95 -11.37 1.50
N VAL A 95 8.67 -10.12 1.14
CA VAL A 95 9.67 -9.10 0.82
C VAL A 95 9.31 -7.75 1.36
N ASP A 96 10.33 -6.92 1.54
CA ASP A 96 10.17 -5.50 1.80
C ASP A 96 9.99 -4.78 0.46
N LEU A 97 9.01 -3.89 0.38
CA LEU A 97 8.84 -2.93 -0.70
C LEU A 97 9.49 -1.61 -0.28
N ASN A 98 10.38 -1.09 -1.13
CA ASN A 98 11.01 0.21 -0.92
C ASN A 98 10.78 1.13 -2.12
N ASN A 99 10.84 2.43 -1.88
CA ASN A 99 10.97 3.46 -2.92
C ASN A 99 12.30 4.20 -2.71
N GLY A 100 13.26 3.99 -3.61
CA GLY A 100 14.62 4.47 -3.36
C GLY A 100 15.22 3.81 -2.12
N GLY A 101 15.52 4.61 -1.09
CA GLY A 101 16.03 4.15 0.20
C GLY A 101 14.97 3.94 1.28
N ASP A 102 13.71 4.32 1.02
CA ASP A 102 12.66 4.38 2.03
C ASP A 102 11.83 3.09 2.02
N PHE A 103 11.69 2.47 3.20
CA PHE A 103 10.82 1.31 3.40
C PHE A 103 9.35 1.73 3.37
N LEU A 104 8.53 1.04 2.58
CA LEU A 104 7.10 1.34 2.44
C LEU A 104 6.21 0.31 3.14
N GLY A 105 6.59 -0.97 3.12
CA GLY A 105 5.73 -2.03 3.62
C GLY A 105 6.20 -3.42 3.22
N VAL A 106 5.41 -4.42 3.60
CA VAL A 106 5.72 -5.83 3.38
C VAL A 106 4.79 -6.39 2.30
N ILE A 107 5.36 -7.14 1.36
CA ILE A 107 4.61 -7.94 0.40
C ILE A 107 4.74 -9.41 0.77
N SER A 108 3.63 -10.03 1.14
CA SER A 108 3.57 -11.42 1.61
C SER A 108 2.82 -12.31 0.62
N SER A 109 3.31 -13.53 0.43
CA SER A 109 2.71 -14.55 -0.42
C SER A 109 1.36 -15.00 0.16
N ASP A 110 0.30 -15.00 -0.65
CA ASP A 110 -1.01 -15.47 -0.22
C ASP A 110 -1.10 -17.02 -0.15
N ASP A 111 -0.19 -17.71 -0.84
CA ASP A 111 -0.19 -19.16 -0.94
C ASP A 111 1.24 -19.75 -1.00
N PRO A 112 1.46 -21.04 -0.67
CA PRO A 112 2.79 -21.65 -0.67
C PRO A 112 3.48 -21.69 -2.05
N LYS A 113 2.73 -21.55 -3.16
CA LYS A 113 3.27 -21.52 -4.52
C LYS A 113 3.58 -20.09 -5.00
N ALA A 114 3.31 -19.07 -4.18
CA ALA A 114 3.61 -17.67 -4.46
C ALA A 114 3.04 -17.17 -5.80
N LYS A 115 1.75 -17.49 -6.03
CA LYS A 115 1.02 -17.09 -7.24
C LYS A 115 0.34 -15.74 -7.11
N SER A 116 0.02 -15.34 -5.89
CA SER A 116 -0.42 -13.99 -5.57
C SER A 116 0.20 -13.52 -4.27
N PHE A 117 0.21 -12.20 -4.12
CA PHE A 117 0.74 -11.54 -2.95
C PHE A 117 -0.22 -10.47 -2.45
N THR A 118 -0.03 -10.08 -1.20
CA THR A 118 -0.64 -8.89 -0.61
C THR A 118 0.45 -7.93 -0.17
N LEU A 119 0.39 -6.68 -0.63
CA LEU A 119 1.14 -5.58 -0.04
C LEU A 119 0.37 -5.07 1.18
N GLN A 120 1.05 -4.96 2.31
CA GLN A 120 0.58 -4.34 3.54
C GLN A 120 1.52 -3.18 3.90
N MET A 121 0.96 -1.98 4.05
CA MET A 121 1.67 -0.80 4.54
C MET A 121 1.00 -0.31 5.82
N ALA A 122 1.78 -0.17 6.89
CA ALA A 122 1.33 0.51 8.09
C ALA A 122 1.57 2.02 7.93
N ILE A 123 0.58 2.83 8.29
CA ILE A 123 0.63 4.28 8.21
C ILE A 123 0.20 4.81 9.57
N LEU A 124 1.10 5.52 10.24
CA LEU A 124 0.86 6.08 11.55
C LEU A 124 0.38 7.53 11.40
N ASP A 125 -0.25 8.05 12.44
CA ASP A 125 -0.75 9.43 12.48
C ASP A 125 0.35 10.46 12.16
N PHE A 126 1.54 10.30 12.73
CA PHE A 126 2.67 11.20 12.49
C PHE A 126 3.19 11.15 11.05
N ASP A 127 3.01 10.03 10.33
CA ASP A 127 3.35 9.94 8.90
C ASP A 127 2.46 10.89 8.07
N LEU A 128 1.28 11.21 8.59
CA LEU A 128 0.28 12.08 7.96
C LEU A 128 0.39 13.54 8.38
N ASP A 129 1.22 13.89 9.36
CA ASP A 129 1.40 15.27 9.82
C ASP A 129 2.12 16.15 8.79
N GLU A 130 2.84 15.54 7.84
CA GLU A 130 3.49 16.23 6.74
C GLU A 130 2.54 16.72 5.63
N PHE A 131 1.24 16.38 5.69
CA PHE A 131 0.28 16.54 4.58
C PHE A 131 -0.99 17.34 4.91
#